data_AF-A0A6A5X143-F1
#
_entry.id   AF-A0A6A5X143-F1
#
_cell.length_a   1.000
_cell.length_b   1.000
_cell.length_c   1.000
_cell.angle_alpha   90.00
_cell.angle_beta   90.00
_cell.angle_gamma   90.00
#
_symmetry.space_group_name_H-M   'P 1'
#
loop_
_entity.id
_entity.type
_entity.pdbx_description
1 polymer ?
#
loop_
_entity_poly.entity_id
_entity_poly.type
_entity_poly.pdbx_seq_one_letter_code
_entity_poly.pdbx_strand_id
1 'polypeptide(L)'
;MDPDVFATLTPTSSTAKRAFSEVAALCRTQPPLYWKKFMHINPVQVYNQDDAQDLERSDAGIEIYDSEGVATSADEETVARRKELYTLWTGCYTFNLSGRDPALDVSWIAGKGRPKSKLQGEGVQFKLMHNKIRGMHARFFLTETGFVGITSFSYEAHEITVDGALVKRQACSFNKGSALVGIGSLHFEFTYTEYSRSDEFKHLRNHFWSSARTRKAQDASTAALALTPIPAQQTQSIGRWTLAKELGKGVAGKVYSATNSSGTVVAIKVVERNKKSAEAIQREINTLKVLTQEAKEVGCRNIILLEEVIGDVASNAALVFQDISLVFTPAAYYTMETVIASNEPFKRRMQFFQQLLFGIKFLHDRSWAHCDIKTANVGICQNTAVLLDMGQAQNIQSPSTLLNPTPGQCGTIGFLAPEQEMKPYDHSVDMWAVGIVGFALLFGYYPLQMSHNPWRKGHEFLREEFHRMYREMYLKLRDTYESGNLPCNLIEEISIRVG
;
A
#
# COMPACT_ATOMS: atom_id res chain seq x y z
N MET A 1 -8.57 27.54 9.91
CA MET A 1 -8.83 26.08 9.93
C MET A 1 -8.15 25.50 11.15
N ASP A 2 -8.74 24.48 11.79
CA ASP A 2 -8.13 23.82 12.96
C ASP A 2 -6.81 23.13 12.56
N PRO A 3 -5.72 23.25 13.32
CA PRO A 3 -4.44 22.60 13.01
C PRO A 3 -4.50 21.07 12.91
N ASP A 4 -5.52 20.41 13.49
CA ASP A 4 -5.63 18.95 13.53
C ASP A 4 -6.33 18.31 12.31
N VAL A 5 -6.71 19.12 11.34
CA VAL A 5 -7.40 18.68 10.12
C VAL A 5 -6.40 18.04 9.18
N PHE A 6 -6.52 16.73 8.94
CA PHE A 6 -5.61 15.98 8.06
C PHE A 6 -6.06 15.96 6.59
N ALA A 7 -7.34 16.22 6.31
CA ALA A 7 -7.84 16.36 4.96
C ALA A 7 -9.06 17.29 4.90
N THR A 8 -9.35 17.80 3.71
CA THR A 8 -10.51 18.67 3.43
C THR A 8 -11.30 18.16 2.23
N LEU A 9 -12.58 18.50 2.19
CA LEU A 9 -13.46 18.34 1.03
C LEU A 9 -14.06 19.71 0.69
N THR A 10 -13.53 20.34 -0.35
CA THR A 10 -13.83 21.73 -0.73
C THR A 10 -14.84 21.74 -1.88
N PRO A 11 -15.97 22.45 -1.80
CA PRO A 11 -16.91 22.58 -2.91
C PRO A 11 -16.28 23.27 -4.13
N THR A 12 -16.38 22.65 -5.31
CA THR A 12 -15.80 23.20 -6.56
C THR A 12 -16.85 23.65 -7.56
N SER A 13 -17.92 22.86 -7.76
CA SER A 13 -19.06 23.27 -8.60
C SER A 13 -19.91 24.35 -7.92
N SER A 14 -20.51 25.24 -8.71
CA SER A 14 -21.43 26.30 -8.26
C SER A 14 -22.58 25.75 -7.40
N THR A 15 -23.19 24.62 -7.78
CA THR A 15 -24.23 23.92 -7.00
C THR A 15 -23.74 23.41 -5.65
N ALA A 16 -22.49 22.90 -5.58
CA ALA A 16 -21.88 22.46 -4.32
C ALA A 16 -21.55 23.65 -3.40
N LYS A 17 -21.07 24.77 -3.97
CA LYS A 17 -20.84 26.01 -3.22
C LYS A 17 -22.13 26.56 -2.63
N ARG A 18 -23.23 26.57 -3.40
CA ARG A 18 -24.57 26.95 -2.90
C ARG A 18 -25.04 26.02 -1.78
N ALA A 19 -24.97 24.71 -1.99
CA ALA A 19 -25.36 23.72 -0.98
C ALA A 19 -24.55 23.87 0.32
N PHE A 20 -23.25 24.16 0.24
CA PHE A 20 -22.42 24.47 1.40
C PHE A 20 -22.86 25.78 2.07
N SER A 21 -23.14 26.82 1.28
CA SER A 21 -23.55 28.14 1.76
C SER A 21 -24.85 28.09 2.58
N GLU A 22 -25.83 27.33 2.11
CA GLU A 22 -27.10 27.10 2.83
C GLU A 22 -26.86 26.46 4.21
N VAL A 23 -26.00 25.44 4.27
CA VAL A 23 -25.65 24.77 5.54
C VAL A 23 -24.84 25.72 6.45
N ALA A 24 -23.93 26.52 5.89
CA ALA A 24 -23.16 27.50 6.62
C ALA A 24 -24.04 28.59 7.25
N ALA A 25 -25.08 29.05 6.54
CA ALA A 25 -26.07 29.99 7.06
C ALA A 25 -26.86 29.40 8.24
N LEU A 26 -27.28 28.14 8.16
CA LEU A 26 -27.93 27.43 9.26
C LEU A 26 -27.02 27.35 10.50
N CYS A 27 -25.74 26.99 10.32
CA CYS A 27 -24.76 26.92 11.41
C CYS A 27 -24.49 28.25 12.14
N ARG A 28 -24.79 29.38 11.50
CA ARG A 28 -24.67 30.73 12.09
C ARG A 28 -25.94 31.19 12.79
N THR A 29 -27.09 30.72 12.36
CA THR A 29 -28.41 31.12 12.90
C THR A 29 -28.93 30.17 13.98
N GLN A 30 -28.46 28.92 14.02
CA GLN A 30 -28.96 27.88 14.93
C GLN A 30 -27.81 27.12 15.65
N PRO A 31 -27.66 27.29 16.98
CA PRO A 31 -26.81 26.42 17.81
C PRO A 31 -27.62 25.49 18.76
N PRO A 32 -27.19 24.23 19.01
CA PRO A 32 -26.02 23.52 18.47
C PRO A 32 -26.35 22.48 17.38
N LEU A 33 -25.75 22.61 16.19
CA LEU A 33 -25.85 21.63 15.10
C LEU A 33 -24.63 20.69 15.09
N TYR A 34 -24.87 19.38 15.07
CA TYR A 34 -23.83 18.34 15.14
C TYR A 34 -22.79 18.43 14.01
N TRP A 35 -23.22 18.69 12.77
CA TRP A 35 -22.33 18.73 11.61
C TRP A 35 -21.42 19.96 11.56
N LYS A 36 -21.70 21.00 12.36
CA LYS A 36 -20.88 22.22 12.41
C LYS A 36 -19.43 21.93 12.78
N LYS A 37 -19.17 20.90 13.59
CA LYS A 37 -17.81 20.49 14.00
C LYS A 37 -16.95 19.94 12.85
N PHE A 38 -17.56 19.62 11.71
CA PHE A 38 -16.89 19.10 10.52
C PHE A 38 -16.83 20.12 9.38
N MET A 39 -17.05 21.40 9.68
CA MET A 39 -17.05 22.47 8.69
C MET A 39 -16.09 23.57 9.09
N HIS A 40 -15.25 23.99 8.16
CA HIS A 40 -14.55 25.25 8.24
C HIS A 40 -15.28 26.27 7.36
N ILE A 41 -15.90 27.27 7.98
CA ILE A 41 -16.62 28.35 7.27
C ILE A 41 -15.75 29.60 7.31
N ASN A 42 -15.46 30.17 6.14
CA ASN A 42 -14.70 31.41 6.04
C ASN A 42 -15.46 32.59 6.67
N PRO A 43 -14.75 33.63 7.13
CA PRO A 43 -15.37 34.74 7.86
C PRO A 43 -16.26 35.61 6.98
N VAL A 44 -16.03 35.63 5.66
CA VAL A 44 -16.65 36.55 4.71
C VAL A 44 -17.30 35.76 3.57
N GLN A 45 -18.46 36.23 3.11
CA GLN A 45 -19.11 35.70 1.90
C GLN A 45 -18.44 36.26 0.65
N VAL A 46 -18.45 35.47 -0.43
CA VAL A 46 -17.79 35.83 -1.68
C VAL A 46 -18.80 35.79 -2.81
N TYR A 47 -18.82 36.86 -3.60
CA TYR A 47 -19.52 36.89 -4.88
C TYR A 47 -18.56 36.45 -5.99
N ASN A 48 -18.97 35.46 -6.77
CA ASN A 48 -18.24 35.02 -7.97
C ASN A 48 -19.19 35.07 -9.17
N GLN A 49 -18.77 35.74 -10.23
CA GLN A 49 -19.63 36.00 -11.39
C GLN A 49 -19.97 34.73 -12.18
N ASP A 50 -19.02 33.80 -12.31
CA ASP A 50 -19.21 32.55 -13.05
C ASP A 50 -20.16 31.61 -12.27
N ASP A 51 -19.94 31.48 -10.96
CA ASP A 51 -20.84 30.70 -10.09
C ASP A 51 -22.27 31.25 -10.12
N ALA A 52 -22.45 32.59 -10.12
CA ALA A 52 -23.76 33.23 -10.21
C ALA A 52 -24.46 32.93 -11.54
N GLN A 53 -23.75 33.03 -12.67
CA GLN A 53 -24.29 32.71 -13.99
C GLN A 53 -24.70 31.23 -14.11
N ASP A 54 -23.89 30.32 -13.58
CA ASP A 54 -24.19 28.89 -13.60
C ASP A 54 -25.42 28.55 -12.75
N LEU A 55 -25.54 29.17 -11.57
CA LEU A 55 -26.70 28.99 -10.70
C LEU A 55 -27.97 29.56 -11.32
N GLU A 56 -27.91 30.75 -11.94
CA GLU A 56 -29.03 31.34 -12.66
C GLU A 56 -29.55 30.44 -13.78
N ARG A 57 -28.65 29.86 -14.57
CA ARG A 57 -29.04 28.90 -15.62
C ARG A 57 -29.72 27.67 -15.04
N SER A 58 -29.29 27.22 -13.86
CA SER A 58 -29.91 26.08 -13.17
C SER A 58 -31.27 26.42 -12.53
N ASP A 59 -31.41 27.66 -12.05
CA ASP A 59 -32.63 28.16 -11.40
C ASP A 59 -33.67 28.63 -12.42
N ALA A 60 -33.28 29.04 -13.63
CA ALA A 60 -34.17 29.46 -14.70
C ALA A 60 -35.09 28.33 -15.23
N GLY A 61 -34.85 27.07 -14.83
CA GLY A 61 -35.79 25.95 -15.01
C GLY A 61 -36.89 25.87 -13.94
N ILE A 62 -36.89 26.76 -12.96
CA ILE A 62 -37.93 26.99 -11.96
C ILE A 62 -38.57 28.32 -12.34
N GLU A 63 -39.58 28.27 -13.21
CA GLU A 63 -40.29 29.47 -13.67
C GLU A 63 -40.85 30.26 -12.49
N ILE A 64 -40.20 31.38 -12.15
CA ILE A 64 -40.86 32.48 -11.46
C ILE A 64 -41.33 33.41 -12.57
N TYR A 65 -42.54 33.14 -13.09
CA TYR A 65 -43.27 34.14 -13.85
C TYR A 65 -43.56 35.32 -12.91
N ASP A 66 -42.99 36.47 -13.20
CA ASP A 66 -43.66 37.73 -12.89
C ASP A 66 -44.46 38.13 -14.13
N SER A 67 -45.65 38.69 -13.91
CA SER A 67 -46.74 38.83 -14.88
C SER A 67 -46.51 39.86 -16.01
N GLU A 68 -45.30 40.38 -16.20
CA GLU A 68 -45.03 41.38 -17.23
C GLU A 68 -43.70 41.07 -17.93
N GLY A 69 -43.80 40.30 -19.02
CA GLY A 69 -42.67 39.95 -19.89
C GLY A 69 -42.11 41.14 -20.64
N VAL A 70 -41.24 41.92 -19.97
CA VAL A 70 -40.43 42.97 -20.58
C VAL A 70 -38.96 42.71 -20.27
N ALA A 71 -38.15 42.50 -21.31
CA ALA A 71 -36.70 42.45 -21.18
C ALA A 71 -36.16 43.89 -21.02
N THR A 72 -35.89 44.31 -19.79
CA THR A 72 -35.20 45.57 -19.49
C THR A 72 -33.69 45.33 -19.40
N SER A 73 -32.90 46.30 -19.89
CA SER A 73 -31.46 46.37 -19.64
C SER A 73 -31.20 46.37 -18.13
N ALA A 74 -30.30 45.51 -17.64
CA ALA A 74 -30.04 45.34 -16.21
C ALA A 74 -29.81 46.68 -15.50
N ASP A 75 -30.84 47.13 -14.81
CA ASP A 75 -30.89 48.27 -13.90
C ASP A 75 -29.89 48.02 -12.76
N GLU A 76 -29.28 49.07 -12.20
CA GLU A 76 -28.32 48.93 -11.08
C GLU A 76 -28.91 48.17 -9.88
N GLU A 77 -30.22 48.29 -9.66
CA GLU A 77 -31.00 47.59 -8.64
C GLU A 77 -31.08 46.07 -8.92
N THR A 78 -31.27 45.68 -10.18
CA THR A 78 -31.27 44.28 -10.64
C THR A 78 -29.89 43.65 -10.45
N VAL A 79 -28.80 44.40 -10.70
CA VAL A 79 -27.42 43.95 -10.48
C VAL A 79 -27.08 43.85 -8.99
N ALA A 80 -27.54 44.78 -8.17
CA ALA A 80 -27.34 44.75 -6.72
C ALA A 80 -28.05 43.56 -6.06
N ARG A 81 -29.32 43.33 -6.42
CA ARG A 81 -30.12 42.19 -5.94
C ARG A 81 -29.54 40.85 -6.39
N ARG A 82 -29.01 40.79 -7.62
CA ARG A 82 -28.26 39.64 -8.14
C ARG A 82 -27.01 39.36 -7.29
N LYS A 83 -26.22 40.39 -6.97
CA LYS A 83 -25.05 40.23 -6.10
C LYS A 83 -25.42 39.72 -4.73
N GLU A 84 -26.50 40.21 -4.14
CA GLU A 84 -26.98 39.77 -2.83
C GLU A 84 -27.38 38.28 -2.84
N LEU A 85 -28.13 37.84 -3.86
CA LEU A 85 -28.60 36.45 -3.99
C LEU A 85 -27.47 35.43 -4.19
N TYR A 86 -26.41 35.78 -4.92
CA TYR A 86 -25.31 34.87 -5.26
C TYR A 86 -24.01 35.13 -4.48
N THR A 87 -24.08 35.93 -3.42
CA THR A 87 -22.98 36.06 -2.47
C THR A 87 -23.02 34.88 -1.49
N LEU A 88 -22.08 33.94 -1.64
CA LEU A 88 -22.11 32.64 -0.96
C LEU A 88 -21.10 32.58 0.19
N TRP A 89 -21.44 31.87 1.27
CA TRP A 89 -20.43 31.44 2.24
C TRP A 89 -19.49 30.42 1.61
N THR A 90 -18.19 30.63 1.81
CA THR A 90 -17.13 29.73 1.33
C THR A 90 -16.50 28.95 2.47
N GLY A 91 -15.83 27.85 2.15
CA GLY A 91 -15.22 26.97 3.15
C GLY A 91 -15.06 25.55 2.65
N CYS A 92 -14.89 24.62 3.58
CA CYS A 92 -14.77 23.20 3.28
C CYS A 92 -15.31 22.32 4.42
N TYR A 93 -15.56 21.06 4.11
CA TYR A 93 -15.73 20.03 5.14
C TYR A 93 -14.35 19.51 5.59
N THR A 94 -14.23 19.16 6.86
CA THR A 94 -12.95 18.81 7.49
C THR A 94 -12.95 17.36 7.99
N PHE A 95 -11.81 16.69 7.78
CA PHE A 95 -11.52 15.37 8.34
C PHE A 95 -10.54 15.53 9.52
N ASN A 96 -10.96 15.10 10.70
CA ASN A 96 -10.14 15.06 11.92
C ASN A 96 -10.31 13.70 12.62
N LEU A 97 -9.29 13.29 13.38
CA LEU A 97 -9.33 12.09 14.23
C LEU A 97 -9.41 12.45 15.72
N SER A 98 -9.01 13.67 16.09
CA SER A 98 -9.01 14.14 17.47
C SER A 98 -10.42 14.07 18.08
N GLY A 99 -10.50 13.53 19.30
CA GLY A 99 -11.76 13.44 20.04
C GLY A 99 -12.80 12.47 19.46
N ARG A 100 -12.42 11.62 18.49
CA ARG A 100 -13.30 10.56 17.95
C ARG A 100 -13.00 9.23 18.64
N ASP A 101 -14.06 8.51 18.99
CA ASP A 101 -13.96 7.16 19.55
C ASP A 101 -13.69 6.14 18.42
N PRO A 102 -12.51 5.48 18.40
CA PRO A 102 -12.18 4.50 17.37
C PRO A 102 -13.11 3.29 17.35
N ALA A 103 -13.83 2.99 18.44
CA ALA A 103 -14.78 1.89 18.51
C ALA A 103 -16.15 2.23 17.89
N LEU A 104 -16.49 3.51 17.79
CA LEU A 104 -17.85 3.97 17.44
C LEU A 104 -17.91 4.92 16.23
N ASP A 105 -16.84 5.65 15.91
CA ASP A 105 -16.87 6.79 14.97
C ASP A 105 -15.73 6.76 13.94
N VAL A 106 -15.64 5.67 13.17
CA VAL A 106 -14.57 5.42 12.17
C VAL A 106 -14.88 5.93 10.75
N SER A 107 -15.99 6.64 10.55
CA SER A 107 -16.45 7.07 9.22
C SER A 107 -17.06 8.47 9.22
N TRP A 108 -17.11 9.10 8.04
CA TRP A 108 -17.84 10.34 7.80
C TRP A 108 -18.91 10.09 6.75
N ILE A 109 -20.14 10.41 7.09
CA ILE A 109 -21.30 10.20 6.22
C ILE A 109 -21.69 11.54 5.60
N ALA A 110 -21.76 11.55 4.27
CA ALA A 110 -22.23 12.70 3.50
C ALA A 110 -23.65 12.46 2.98
N GLY A 111 -24.56 13.43 3.19
CA GLY A 111 -25.93 13.34 2.74
C GLY A 111 -26.87 14.37 3.38
N LYS A 112 -28.18 14.25 3.10
CA LYS A 112 -29.22 15.11 3.68
C LYS A 112 -29.54 14.82 5.16
N GLY A 113 -29.10 13.70 5.72
CA GLY A 113 -29.54 13.23 7.04
C GLY A 113 -30.90 12.51 7.00
N ARG A 114 -31.31 11.93 8.14
CA ARG A 114 -32.63 11.26 8.27
C ARG A 114 -33.70 12.23 8.79
N PRO A 115 -34.92 12.26 8.22
CA PRO A 115 -35.97 13.21 8.65
C PRO A 115 -36.60 12.97 10.03
N LYS A 116 -36.30 11.89 10.78
CA LYS A 116 -37.10 11.47 11.96
C LYS A 116 -36.32 10.73 13.08
N SER A 117 -35.35 11.35 13.74
CA SER A 117 -34.97 10.89 15.09
C SER A 117 -34.72 12.05 16.03
N LYS A 118 -35.44 12.07 17.15
CA LYS A 118 -35.36 13.04 18.26
C LYS A 118 -34.02 13.01 19.03
N LEU A 119 -32.97 12.43 18.44
CA LEU A 119 -31.62 12.42 18.99
C LEU A 119 -30.79 13.46 18.25
N GLN A 120 -30.19 14.39 18.98
CA GLN A 120 -29.21 15.33 18.45
C GLN A 120 -28.09 14.56 17.75
N GLY A 121 -28.03 14.69 16.41
CA GLY A 121 -27.08 13.99 15.56
C GLY A 121 -27.79 13.32 14.38
N GLU A 122 -27.95 14.04 13.26
CA GLU A 122 -28.64 13.57 12.04
C GLU A 122 -27.98 12.36 11.32
N GLY A 123 -27.03 11.67 11.96
CA GLY A 123 -26.30 10.54 11.38
C GLY A 123 -25.41 10.91 10.19
N VAL A 124 -25.21 12.21 9.93
CA VAL A 124 -24.34 12.73 8.87
C VAL A 124 -23.32 13.71 9.44
N GLN A 125 -22.07 13.56 9.02
CA GLN A 125 -20.97 14.47 9.33
C GLN A 125 -20.90 15.60 8.30
N PHE A 126 -21.14 15.28 7.02
CA PHE A 126 -21.15 16.24 5.93
C PHE A 126 -22.59 16.43 5.43
N LYS A 127 -23.27 17.44 5.98
CA LYS A 127 -24.65 17.78 5.59
C LYS A 127 -24.64 18.40 4.19
N LEU A 128 -25.39 17.80 3.26
CA LEU A 128 -25.46 18.25 1.86
C LEU A 128 -26.90 18.60 1.48
N MET A 129 -27.19 19.89 1.31
CA MET A 129 -28.51 20.41 0.95
C MET A 129 -28.65 20.51 -0.58
N HIS A 130 -29.17 19.45 -1.22
CA HIS A 130 -29.45 19.47 -2.66
C HIS A 130 -30.45 18.38 -3.06
N ASN A 131 -31.39 18.67 -3.97
CA ASN A 131 -32.52 17.78 -4.29
C ASN A 131 -32.09 16.37 -4.74
N LYS A 132 -31.00 16.26 -5.50
CA LYS A 132 -30.45 14.98 -5.99
C LYS A 132 -29.60 14.20 -4.97
N ILE A 133 -29.52 14.65 -3.71
CA ILE A 133 -28.78 13.97 -2.64
C ILE A 133 -29.73 13.14 -1.77
N ARG A 134 -29.28 11.97 -1.32
CA ARG A 134 -30.03 11.05 -0.44
C ARG A 134 -29.73 11.35 1.04
N GLY A 135 -30.51 10.79 1.96
CA GLY A 135 -30.30 10.95 3.41
C GLY A 135 -28.88 10.56 3.85
N MET A 136 -28.42 9.38 3.44
CA MET A 136 -27.02 8.97 3.50
C MET A 136 -26.62 8.59 2.08
N HIS A 137 -25.66 9.31 1.50
CA HIS A 137 -25.31 9.17 0.08
C HIS A 137 -23.92 8.56 -0.09
N ALA A 138 -22.91 9.16 0.55
CA ALA A 138 -21.53 8.66 0.50
C ALA A 138 -21.00 8.39 1.91
N ARG A 139 -20.17 7.35 2.04
CA ARG A 139 -19.39 7.04 3.23
C ARG A 139 -17.93 7.26 2.92
N PHE A 140 -17.29 8.17 3.67
CA PHE A 140 -15.86 8.23 3.79
C PHE A 140 -15.39 7.44 5.01
N PHE A 141 -14.25 6.78 4.92
CA PHE A 141 -13.71 5.97 6.00
C PHE A 141 -12.18 5.90 5.87
N LEU A 142 -11.48 5.60 6.97
CA LEU A 142 -10.07 5.24 6.87
C LEU A 142 -9.95 3.79 6.40
N THR A 143 -9.04 3.54 5.47
CA THR A 143 -8.68 2.22 4.96
C THR A 143 -7.61 1.58 5.86
N GLU A 144 -7.39 0.27 5.77
CA GLU A 144 -6.31 -0.41 6.52
C GLU A 144 -4.92 0.13 6.15
N THR A 145 -4.81 0.71 4.95
CA THR A 145 -3.67 1.46 4.44
C THR A 145 -3.57 2.90 4.94
N GLY A 146 -4.52 3.37 5.75
CA GLY A 146 -4.49 4.71 6.34
C GLY A 146 -4.91 5.84 5.39
N PHE A 147 -5.33 5.52 4.16
CA PHE A 147 -5.96 6.47 3.26
C PHE A 147 -7.42 6.69 3.61
N VAL A 148 -7.94 7.86 3.26
CA VAL A 148 -9.37 8.08 3.16
C VAL A 148 -9.89 7.31 1.95
N GLY A 149 -10.86 6.44 2.17
CA GLY A 149 -11.64 5.79 1.13
C GLY A 149 -13.06 6.35 1.07
N ILE A 150 -13.70 6.21 -0.08
CA ILE A 150 -15.09 6.57 -0.34
C ILE A 150 -15.86 5.38 -0.90
N THR A 151 -17.10 5.20 -0.45
CA THR A 151 -18.04 4.20 -1.00
C THR A 151 -19.48 4.71 -0.96
N SER A 152 -20.35 4.12 -1.79
CA SER A 152 -21.78 4.41 -1.81
C SER A 152 -22.52 3.63 -0.71
N PHE A 153 -23.58 4.24 -0.15
CA PHE A 153 -24.47 3.57 0.81
C PHE A 153 -25.53 2.67 0.15
N SER A 154 -25.76 2.79 -1.17
CA SER A 154 -26.87 2.12 -1.87
C SER A 154 -26.38 1.34 -3.09
N TYR A 155 -26.99 0.17 -3.31
CA TYR A 155 -26.78 -0.70 -4.47
C TYR A 155 -27.36 -0.14 -5.77
N GLU A 156 -28.39 0.72 -5.67
CA GLU A 156 -28.97 1.40 -6.81
C GLU A 156 -28.11 2.61 -7.19
N ALA A 157 -27.58 2.57 -8.41
CA ALA A 157 -26.55 3.45 -8.95
C ALA A 157 -26.92 4.93 -8.88
N HIS A 158 -26.37 5.66 -7.91
CA HIS A 158 -26.32 7.12 -7.91
C HIS A 158 -24.87 7.56 -7.72
N GLU A 159 -24.44 8.49 -8.58
CA GLU A 159 -23.07 8.65 -9.06
C GLU A 159 -22.15 9.25 -8.01
N ILE A 160 -21.35 8.39 -7.37
CA ILE A 160 -20.09 8.83 -6.77
C ILE A 160 -19.01 8.68 -7.84
N THR A 161 -18.30 9.76 -8.15
CA THR A 161 -17.17 9.74 -9.07
C THR A 161 -15.91 10.20 -8.36
N VAL A 162 -14.77 9.60 -8.73
CA VAL A 162 -13.44 10.00 -8.25
C VAL A 162 -12.54 10.14 -9.47
N ASP A 163 -11.99 11.33 -9.71
CA ASP A 163 -11.22 11.67 -10.91
C ASP A 163 -11.96 11.28 -12.22
N GLY A 164 -13.28 11.48 -12.24
CA GLY A 164 -14.15 11.13 -13.38
C GLY A 164 -14.52 9.65 -13.48
N ALA A 165 -13.90 8.75 -12.70
CA ALA A 165 -14.24 7.33 -12.68
C ALA A 165 -15.38 7.04 -11.70
N LEU A 166 -16.37 6.25 -12.12
CA LEU A 166 -17.50 5.86 -11.28
C LEU A 166 -17.05 4.90 -10.17
N VAL A 167 -17.35 5.24 -8.91
CA VAL A 167 -17.16 4.37 -7.76
C VAL A 167 -18.30 3.35 -7.72
N LYS A 168 -17.98 2.11 -8.12
CA LYS A 168 -18.95 0.99 -8.20
C LYS A 168 -19.02 0.24 -6.85
N ARG A 169 -19.15 -1.09 -6.91
CA ARG A 169 -19.33 -1.98 -5.74
C ARG A 169 -18.19 -1.96 -4.73
N GLN A 170 -16.98 -1.60 -5.15
CA GLN A 170 -15.80 -1.54 -4.29
C GLN A 170 -15.49 -0.08 -3.94
N ALA A 171 -14.99 0.12 -2.73
CA ALA A 171 -14.56 1.43 -2.29
C ALA A 171 -13.36 1.92 -3.11
N CYS A 172 -13.29 3.24 -3.28
CA CYS A 172 -12.16 3.92 -3.90
C CYS A 172 -11.33 4.60 -2.81
N SER A 173 -10.02 4.37 -2.79
CA SER A 173 -9.05 4.97 -1.86
C SER A 173 -8.41 6.20 -2.50
N PHE A 174 -8.33 7.29 -1.75
CA PHE A 174 -7.60 8.49 -2.14
C PHE A 174 -6.11 8.30 -1.86
N ASN A 175 -5.42 7.69 -2.82
CA ASN A 175 -3.98 7.40 -2.78
C ASN A 175 -3.11 8.53 -3.38
N LYS A 176 -3.73 9.65 -3.79
CA LYS A 176 -3.07 10.87 -4.29
C LYS A 176 -3.22 12.03 -3.30
N GLY A 177 -2.41 13.08 -3.47
CA GLY A 177 -2.48 14.30 -2.64
C GLY A 177 -3.82 15.03 -2.71
N SER A 178 -4.49 14.97 -3.86
CA SER A 178 -5.86 15.43 -4.07
C SER A 178 -6.63 14.52 -5.03
N ALA A 179 -7.96 14.63 -5.02
CA ALA A 179 -8.86 13.93 -5.93
C ALA A 179 -10.13 14.76 -6.19
N LEU A 180 -10.65 14.71 -7.42
CA LEU A 180 -11.95 15.32 -7.74
C LEU A 180 -13.06 14.34 -7.39
N VAL A 181 -13.98 14.74 -6.51
CA VAL A 181 -15.06 13.89 -5.97
C VAL A 181 -16.41 14.41 -6.42
N GLY A 182 -17.15 13.63 -7.21
CA GLY A 182 -18.56 13.85 -7.48
C GLY A 182 -19.43 13.08 -6.49
N ILE A 183 -20.44 13.73 -5.91
CA ILE A 183 -21.48 13.12 -5.08
C ILE A 183 -22.83 13.56 -5.66
N GLY A 184 -23.42 12.71 -6.50
CA GLY A 184 -24.55 13.11 -7.34
C GLY A 184 -24.14 14.25 -8.28
N SER A 185 -24.87 15.37 -8.27
CA SER A 185 -24.55 16.55 -9.07
C SER A 185 -23.58 17.53 -8.40
N LEU A 186 -23.13 17.25 -7.18
CA LEU A 186 -22.25 18.12 -6.41
C LEU A 186 -20.80 17.67 -6.61
N HIS A 187 -19.93 18.60 -7.02
CA HIS A 187 -18.51 18.33 -7.20
C HIS A 187 -17.67 19.02 -6.12
N PHE A 188 -16.66 18.29 -5.66
CA PHE A 188 -15.74 18.69 -4.62
C PHE A 188 -14.31 18.35 -5.02
N GLU A 189 -13.36 19.04 -4.41
CA GLU A 189 -11.96 18.66 -4.38
C GLU A 189 -11.62 18.13 -2.99
N PHE A 190 -11.20 16.87 -2.92
CA PHE A 190 -10.62 16.29 -1.72
C PHE A 190 -9.12 16.57 -1.72
N THR A 191 -8.56 17.04 -0.60
CA THR A 191 -7.12 17.35 -0.47
C THR A 191 -6.59 16.94 0.90
N TYR A 192 -5.43 16.26 0.92
CA TYR A 192 -4.68 16.02 2.15
C TYR A 192 -3.89 17.28 2.55
N THR A 193 -4.00 17.67 3.82
CA THR A 193 -3.31 18.84 4.37
C THR A 193 -1.84 18.52 4.69
N GLU A 194 -1.04 19.55 4.98
CA GLU A 194 0.34 19.34 5.48
C GLU A 194 0.37 18.54 6.79
N TYR A 195 -0.65 18.69 7.66
CA TYR A 195 -0.74 17.94 8.91
C TYR A 195 -0.77 16.41 8.68
N SER A 196 -1.39 15.94 7.59
CA SER A 196 -1.39 14.50 7.24
C SER A 196 0.00 13.90 7.01
N ARG A 197 1.01 14.75 6.80
CA ARG A 197 2.41 14.35 6.54
C ARG A 197 3.25 14.35 7.81
N SER A 198 2.76 14.98 8.86
CA SER A 198 3.41 15.10 10.16
C SER A 198 3.56 13.73 10.84
N ASP A 199 4.61 13.57 11.64
CA ASP A 199 4.80 12.34 12.42
C ASP A 199 3.72 12.24 13.50
N GLU A 200 3.25 13.37 14.04
CA GLU A 200 2.13 13.45 14.97
C GLU A 200 0.88 12.80 14.41
N PHE A 201 0.48 13.13 13.18
CA PHE A 201 -0.66 12.50 12.53
C PHE A 201 -0.43 11.01 12.27
N LYS A 202 0.79 10.59 11.87
CA LYS A 202 1.09 9.17 11.68
C LYS A 202 0.91 8.38 12.97
N HIS A 203 1.41 8.90 14.10
CA HIS A 203 1.21 8.28 15.41
C HIS A 203 -0.26 8.25 15.79
N LEU A 204 -0.98 9.36 15.60
CA LEU A 204 -2.42 9.44 15.89
C LEU A 204 -3.23 8.45 15.04
N ARG A 205 -2.97 8.38 13.74
CA ARG A 205 -3.60 7.44 12.80
C ARG A 205 -3.32 6.00 13.19
N ASN A 206 -2.06 5.66 13.48
CA ASN A 206 -1.67 4.32 13.88
C ASN A 206 -2.32 3.92 15.22
N HIS A 207 -2.39 4.85 16.18
CA HIS A 207 -3.07 4.65 17.46
C HIS A 207 -4.59 4.51 17.31
N PHE A 208 -5.21 5.37 16.51
CA PHE A 208 -6.62 5.29 16.16
C PHE A 208 -6.92 3.92 15.55
N TRP A 209 -6.04 3.43 14.67
CA TRP A 209 -6.21 2.11 14.09
C TRP A 209 -6.00 0.93 15.02
N SER A 210 -4.97 0.98 15.86
CA SER A 210 -4.72 -0.07 16.85
C SER A 210 -5.84 -0.16 17.88
N SER A 211 -6.51 0.96 18.17
CA SER A 211 -7.61 1.06 19.14
C SER A 211 -8.97 0.61 18.59
N ALA A 212 -9.19 0.66 17.28
CA ALA A 212 -10.49 0.35 16.67
C ALA A 212 -10.85 -1.16 16.60
N ARG A 213 -9.95 -2.10 16.95
CA ARG A 213 -10.18 -3.56 16.74
C ARG A 213 -9.61 -4.51 17.82
N THR A 214 -10.23 -5.69 17.90
CA THR A 214 -9.83 -6.85 18.73
C THR A 214 -8.47 -7.46 18.34
N ARG A 215 -7.72 -7.98 19.32
CA ARG A 215 -6.32 -8.48 19.32
C ARG A 215 -5.80 -9.31 18.11
N LYS A 216 -6.64 -9.88 17.24
CA LYS A 216 -6.19 -10.71 16.10
C LYS A 216 -5.65 -9.92 14.90
N ALA A 217 -5.90 -8.61 14.81
CA ALA A 217 -5.52 -7.74 13.68
C ALA A 217 -4.32 -6.81 13.96
N GLN A 218 -3.72 -6.90 15.14
CA GLN A 218 -2.75 -5.92 15.66
C GLN A 218 -1.42 -5.88 14.87
N ASP A 219 -0.94 -7.01 14.35
CA ASP A 219 0.37 -7.07 13.67
C ASP A 219 0.29 -6.75 12.15
N ALA A 220 -0.89 -6.90 11.56
CA ALA A 220 -1.10 -6.82 10.11
C ALA A 220 -1.23 -5.38 9.59
N SER A 221 -1.75 -4.44 10.40
CA SER A 221 -2.12 -3.09 9.97
C SER A 221 -1.01 -2.05 10.16
N THR A 222 -0.26 -2.07 11.27
CA THR A 222 0.83 -1.09 11.49
C THR A 222 1.95 -1.20 10.46
N ALA A 223 2.25 -2.43 10.02
CA ALA A 223 3.23 -2.68 8.97
C ALA A 223 2.73 -2.23 7.59
N ALA A 224 1.44 -2.45 7.28
CA ALA A 224 0.80 -1.93 6.07
C ALA A 224 0.86 -0.39 5.99
N LEU A 225 0.61 0.29 7.10
CA LEU A 225 0.67 1.75 7.23
C LEU A 225 2.08 2.34 6.99
N ALA A 226 3.14 1.53 7.12
CA ALA A 226 4.52 1.95 6.86
C ALA A 226 4.89 1.93 5.36
N LEU A 227 4.18 1.16 4.54
CA LEU A 227 4.40 1.06 3.08
C LEU A 227 3.44 1.91 2.26
N THR A 228 2.45 2.53 2.89
CA THR A 228 1.46 3.31 2.16
C THR A 228 2.02 4.69 1.83
N PRO A 229 1.84 5.19 0.59
CA PRO A 229 2.26 6.53 0.23
C PRO A 229 1.79 7.56 1.24
N ILE A 230 2.69 8.41 1.70
CA ILE A 230 2.28 9.69 2.29
C ILE A 230 1.82 10.51 1.08
N PRO A 231 0.57 11.00 1.03
CA PRO A 231 0.07 11.75 -0.13
C PRO A 231 0.90 13.04 -0.32
N ALA A 232 1.92 12.99 -1.17
CA ALA A 232 2.76 14.14 -1.51
C ALA A 232 2.02 15.07 -2.48
N GLN A 233 2.40 16.36 -2.53
CA GLN A 233 1.80 17.34 -3.47
C GLN A 233 2.02 16.93 -4.94
N GLN A 234 3.13 16.24 -5.24
CA GLN A 234 3.36 15.58 -6.52
C GLN A 234 3.48 14.07 -6.28
N THR A 235 2.51 13.32 -6.81
CA THR A 235 2.54 11.86 -6.76
C THR A 235 3.09 11.32 -8.07
N GLN A 236 4.19 10.56 -8.00
CA GLN A 236 4.70 9.82 -9.14
C GLN A 236 3.84 8.56 -9.32
N SER A 237 3.53 8.21 -10.56
CA SER A 237 2.74 7.03 -10.89
C SER A 237 3.39 6.20 -11.99
N ILE A 238 3.29 4.88 -11.86
CA ILE A 238 3.64 3.91 -12.91
C ILE A 238 2.37 3.14 -13.24
N GLY A 239 1.81 3.37 -14.44
CA GLY A 239 0.50 2.87 -14.81
C GLY A 239 -0.58 3.32 -13.82
N ARG A 240 -1.31 2.36 -13.22
CA ARG A 240 -2.36 2.60 -12.21
C ARG A 240 -1.84 2.73 -10.77
N TRP A 241 -0.53 2.63 -10.57
CA TRP A 241 0.08 2.55 -9.25
C TRP A 241 0.70 3.89 -8.88
N THR A 242 0.26 4.46 -7.77
CA THR A 242 0.86 5.65 -7.16
C THR A 242 2.04 5.21 -6.29
N LEU A 243 3.24 5.67 -6.65
CA LEU A 243 4.48 5.35 -5.95
C LEU A 243 4.55 6.03 -4.58
N ALA A 244 5.22 5.34 -3.68
CA ALA A 244 5.43 5.75 -2.30
C ALA A 244 6.93 5.74 -1.97
N LYS A 245 7.29 5.19 -0.81
CA LYS A 245 8.65 5.13 -0.30
C LYS A 245 9.48 4.16 -1.15
N GLU A 246 10.70 4.57 -1.48
CA GLU A 246 11.75 3.66 -1.96
C GLU A 246 12.07 2.66 -0.83
N LEU A 247 11.84 1.37 -1.10
CA LEU A 247 12.11 0.28 -0.17
C LEU A 247 13.57 -0.16 -0.23
N GLY A 248 14.21 0.00 -1.38
CA GLY A 248 15.63 -0.27 -1.55
C GLY A 248 16.13 0.04 -2.95
N LYS A 249 17.44 0.21 -3.06
CA LYS A 249 18.17 0.39 -4.31
C LYS A 249 19.34 -0.58 -4.31
N GLY A 250 19.46 -1.35 -5.38
CA GLY A 250 20.55 -2.31 -5.56
C GLY A 250 20.98 -2.41 -7.02
N VAL A 251 21.90 -3.34 -7.28
CA VAL A 251 22.36 -3.69 -8.64
C VAL A 251 21.19 -4.14 -9.52
N ALA A 252 20.19 -4.79 -8.92
CA ALA A 252 18.98 -5.27 -9.59
C ALA A 252 17.92 -4.18 -9.82
N GLY A 253 18.21 -2.91 -9.56
CA GLY A 253 17.28 -1.78 -9.79
C GLY A 253 16.77 -1.13 -8.51
N LYS A 254 15.72 -0.31 -8.64
CA LYS A 254 15.07 0.41 -7.53
C LYS A 254 13.73 -0.24 -7.21
N VAL A 255 13.44 -0.42 -5.93
CA VAL A 255 12.19 -1.01 -5.46
C VAL A 255 11.40 0.05 -4.71
N TYR A 256 10.14 0.24 -5.10
CA TYR A 256 9.21 1.17 -4.47
C TYR A 256 8.04 0.41 -3.87
N SER A 257 7.47 0.93 -2.78
CA SER A 257 6.09 0.60 -2.41
C SER A 257 5.14 1.42 -3.29
N ALA A 258 3.98 0.86 -3.62
CA ALA A 258 2.97 1.57 -4.39
C ALA A 258 1.56 1.12 -4.04
N THR A 259 0.57 1.95 -4.36
CA THR A 259 -0.85 1.64 -4.15
C THR A 259 -1.72 2.06 -5.31
N ASN A 260 -2.82 1.36 -5.54
CA ASN A 260 -3.83 1.74 -6.52
C ASN A 260 -5.07 2.34 -5.85
N SER A 261 -6.05 2.76 -6.68
CA SER A 261 -7.33 3.30 -6.22
C SER A 261 -8.20 2.31 -5.44
N SER A 262 -7.92 1.01 -5.47
CA SER A 262 -8.61 0.04 -4.59
C SER A 262 -7.98 -0.07 -3.19
N GLY A 263 -6.83 0.56 -2.95
CA GLY A 263 -6.08 0.46 -1.71
C GLY A 263 -5.15 -0.75 -1.65
N THR A 264 -4.99 -1.50 -2.73
CA THR A 264 -4.02 -2.61 -2.80
C THR A 264 -2.61 -2.07 -2.72
N VAL A 265 -1.78 -2.67 -1.84
CA VAL A 265 -0.36 -2.34 -1.70
C VAL A 265 0.48 -3.37 -2.47
N VAL A 266 1.43 -2.87 -3.25
CA VAL A 266 2.36 -3.68 -4.05
C VAL A 266 3.79 -3.17 -3.89
N ALA A 267 4.76 -4.00 -4.24
CA ALA A 267 6.15 -3.59 -4.46
C ALA A 267 6.41 -3.48 -5.97
N ILE A 268 7.07 -2.42 -6.43
CA ILE A 268 7.41 -2.21 -7.84
C ILE A 268 8.93 -2.16 -7.97
N LYS A 269 9.52 -3.14 -8.65
CA LYS A 269 10.94 -3.16 -9.02
C LYS A 269 11.08 -2.54 -10.40
N VAL A 270 11.76 -1.40 -10.48
CA VAL A 270 12.09 -0.72 -11.73
C VAL A 270 13.50 -1.13 -12.14
N VAL A 271 13.62 -1.78 -13.30
CA VAL A 271 14.87 -2.26 -13.88
C VAL A 271 15.14 -1.55 -15.20
N GLU A 272 16.40 -1.17 -15.41
CA GLU A 272 16.84 -0.60 -16.66
C GLU A 272 17.16 -1.71 -17.67
N ARG A 273 16.39 -1.77 -18.75
CA ARG A 273 16.62 -2.67 -19.86
C ARG A 273 17.58 -2.04 -20.87
N ASN A 274 18.67 -2.73 -21.11
CA ASN A 274 19.66 -2.42 -22.15
C ASN A 274 20.12 -3.73 -22.83
N LYS A 275 21.03 -3.63 -23.81
CA LYS A 275 21.52 -4.81 -24.57
C LYS A 275 22.12 -5.92 -23.69
N LYS A 276 22.67 -5.59 -22.53
CA LYS A 276 23.29 -6.58 -21.61
C LYS A 276 22.29 -7.16 -20.60
N SER A 277 21.28 -6.40 -20.19
CA SER A 277 20.30 -6.82 -19.19
C SER A 277 19.03 -7.45 -19.78
N ALA A 278 18.74 -7.25 -21.06
CA ALA A 278 17.49 -7.69 -21.69
C ALA A 278 17.19 -9.19 -21.52
N GLU A 279 18.18 -10.06 -21.75
CA GLU A 279 18.00 -11.51 -21.61
C GLU A 279 17.79 -11.93 -20.15
N ALA A 280 18.50 -11.29 -19.20
CA ALA A 280 18.33 -11.56 -17.78
C ALA A 280 16.94 -11.14 -17.29
N ILE A 281 16.49 -9.93 -17.65
CA ILE A 281 15.16 -9.42 -17.32
C ILE A 281 14.07 -10.32 -17.91
N GLN A 282 14.21 -10.74 -19.17
CA GLN A 282 13.24 -11.63 -19.81
C GLN A 282 13.17 -13.00 -19.13
N ARG A 283 14.32 -13.56 -18.73
CA ARG A 283 14.36 -14.81 -17.96
C ARG A 283 13.68 -14.65 -16.61
N GLU A 284 13.98 -13.58 -15.87
CA GLU A 284 13.33 -13.27 -14.58
C GLU A 284 11.80 -13.19 -14.74
N ILE A 285 11.31 -12.45 -15.74
CA ILE A 285 9.86 -12.33 -16.03
C ILE A 285 9.24 -13.70 -16.32
N ASN A 286 9.89 -14.54 -17.14
CA ASN A 286 9.36 -15.85 -17.51
C ASN A 286 9.29 -16.79 -16.30
N THR A 287 10.36 -16.83 -15.50
CA THR A 287 10.41 -17.59 -14.24
C THR A 287 9.28 -17.16 -13.30
N LEU A 288 9.14 -15.86 -13.07
CA LEU A 288 8.11 -15.31 -12.20
C LEU A 288 6.69 -15.62 -12.69
N LYS A 289 6.43 -15.57 -14.00
CA LYS A 289 5.12 -15.92 -14.57
C LYS A 289 4.75 -17.37 -14.29
N VAL A 290 5.67 -18.31 -14.52
CA VAL A 290 5.46 -19.74 -14.27
C VAL A 290 5.19 -19.99 -12.78
N LEU A 291 6.11 -19.54 -11.92
CA LEU A 291 5.99 -19.75 -10.47
C LEU A 291 4.74 -19.09 -9.88
N THR A 292 4.36 -17.91 -10.38
CA THR A 292 3.14 -17.21 -9.92
C THR A 292 1.89 -18.01 -10.27
N GLN A 293 1.82 -18.56 -11.48
CA GLN A 293 0.68 -19.37 -11.91
C GLN A 293 0.55 -20.62 -11.04
N GLU A 294 1.64 -21.36 -10.89
CA GLU A 294 1.65 -22.59 -10.10
C GLU A 294 1.38 -22.34 -8.61
N ALA A 295 1.86 -21.22 -8.06
CA ALA A 295 1.58 -20.83 -6.68
C ALA A 295 0.10 -20.50 -6.46
N LYS A 296 -0.54 -19.81 -7.41
CA LYS A 296 -1.98 -19.53 -7.36
C LYS A 296 -2.81 -20.80 -7.43
N GLU A 297 -2.40 -21.78 -8.24
CA GLU A 297 -3.09 -23.07 -8.38
C GLU A 297 -3.11 -23.90 -7.10
N VAL A 298 -1.99 -23.96 -6.38
CA VAL A 298 -1.90 -24.73 -5.11
C VAL A 298 -2.12 -23.87 -3.86
N GLY A 299 -2.40 -22.57 -4.01
CA GLY A 299 -2.58 -21.65 -2.89
C GLY A 299 -1.32 -21.41 -2.06
N CYS A 300 -0.13 -21.47 -2.66
CA CYS A 300 1.13 -21.16 -1.98
C CYS A 300 1.20 -19.66 -1.65
N ARG A 301 1.55 -19.33 -0.40
CA ARG A 301 1.64 -17.95 0.11
C ARG A 301 3.06 -17.53 0.48
N ASN A 302 4.04 -18.41 0.31
CA ASN A 302 5.40 -18.25 0.82
C ASN A 302 6.42 -17.86 -0.26
N ILE A 303 5.94 -17.48 -1.45
CA ILE A 303 6.77 -16.90 -2.52
C ILE A 303 6.15 -15.61 -3.03
N ILE A 304 6.98 -14.72 -3.57
CA ILE A 304 6.53 -13.48 -4.21
C ILE A 304 5.81 -13.79 -5.52
N LEU A 305 4.72 -13.08 -5.80
CA LEU A 305 3.91 -13.24 -7.00
C LEU A 305 4.06 -12.02 -7.90
N LEU A 306 4.17 -12.25 -9.20
CA LEU A 306 4.15 -11.20 -10.22
C LEU A 306 2.70 -10.86 -10.58
N GLU A 307 2.28 -9.65 -10.23
CA GLU A 307 0.94 -9.14 -10.51
C GLU A 307 0.85 -8.58 -11.93
N GLU A 308 1.86 -7.81 -12.35
CA GLU A 308 1.83 -7.05 -13.60
C GLU A 308 3.25 -6.74 -14.06
N VAL A 309 3.45 -6.63 -15.38
CA VAL A 309 4.67 -6.07 -15.98
C VAL A 309 4.28 -4.82 -16.76
N ILE A 310 4.89 -3.69 -16.43
CA ILE A 310 4.63 -2.40 -17.07
C ILE A 310 5.87 -1.96 -17.84
N GLY A 311 5.67 -1.64 -19.13
CA GLY A 311 6.72 -1.33 -20.08
C GLY A 311 6.64 -2.23 -21.31
N ASP A 312 7.16 -1.75 -22.45
CA ASP A 312 7.22 -2.55 -23.68
C ASP A 312 8.36 -3.57 -23.60
N VAL A 313 8.01 -4.81 -23.28
CA VAL A 313 8.94 -5.96 -23.25
C VAL A 313 9.08 -6.60 -24.64
N ALA A 314 8.16 -6.32 -25.57
CA ALA A 314 8.08 -6.96 -26.89
C ALA A 314 8.91 -6.24 -27.96
N SER A 315 9.18 -4.94 -27.79
CA SER A 315 10.06 -4.19 -28.69
C SER A 315 11.51 -4.68 -28.63
N ASN A 316 11.94 -5.28 -29.74
CA ASN A 316 13.34 -5.36 -30.14
C ASN A 316 13.84 -4.05 -30.80
N ALA A 317 12.99 -3.01 -30.84
CA ALA A 317 13.39 -1.70 -31.30
C ALA A 317 14.61 -1.23 -30.50
N ALA A 318 15.60 -0.68 -31.20
CA ALA A 318 16.91 -0.30 -30.70
C ALA A 318 16.89 0.90 -29.72
N LEU A 319 15.98 0.91 -28.76
CA LEU A 319 16.05 1.80 -27.61
C LEU A 319 17.29 1.40 -26.80
N VAL A 320 18.20 2.36 -26.62
CA VAL A 320 19.45 2.13 -25.90
C VAL A 320 19.18 1.85 -24.42
N PHE A 321 18.09 2.42 -23.88
CA PHE A 321 17.65 2.28 -22.50
C PHE A 321 16.12 2.35 -22.41
N GLN A 322 15.52 1.44 -21.63
CA GLN A 322 14.09 1.46 -21.33
C GLN A 322 13.84 0.91 -19.92
N ASP A 323 13.05 1.61 -19.12
CA ASP A 323 12.64 1.10 -17.81
C ASP A 323 11.51 0.08 -17.95
N ILE A 324 11.68 -1.08 -17.32
CA ILE A 324 10.63 -2.09 -17.14
C ILE A 324 10.30 -2.13 -15.65
N SER A 325 9.00 -2.12 -15.33
CA SER A 325 8.51 -2.17 -13.95
C SER A 325 7.82 -3.51 -13.69
N LEU A 326 8.34 -4.26 -12.72
CA LEU A 326 7.76 -5.52 -12.26
C LEU A 326 6.95 -5.26 -10.99
N VAL A 327 5.65 -5.53 -11.03
CA VAL A 327 4.72 -5.30 -9.92
C VAL A 327 4.52 -6.60 -9.15
N PHE A 328 4.76 -6.57 -7.85
CA PHE A 328 4.81 -7.73 -6.98
C PHE A 328 3.81 -7.67 -5.82
N THR A 329 3.29 -8.84 -5.45
CA THR A 329 2.43 -9.04 -4.28
C THR A 329 2.80 -10.34 -3.54
N PRO A 330 2.76 -10.38 -2.20
CA PRO A 330 2.54 -9.25 -1.29
C PRO A 330 3.74 -8.30 -1.21
N ALA A 331 3.50 -7.04 -0.81
CA ALA A 331 4.56 -6.09 -0.51
C ALA A 331 5.14 -6.36 0.88
N ALA A 332 6.42 -6.75 0.96
CA ALA A 332 7.10 -7.00 2.22
C ALA A 332 7.34 -5.72 3.02
N TYR A 333 7.00 -5.74 4.31
CA TYR A 333 7.13 -4.60 5.21
C TYR A 333 8.56 -4.43 5.74
N TYR A 334 9.17 -5.56 6.07
CA TYR A 334 10.54 -5.69 6.54
C TYR A 334 11.07 -7.04 6.07
N THR A 335 12.36 -7.28 6.27
CA THR A 335 13.02 -8.53 5.89
C THR A 335 13.33 -9.36 7.13
N MET A 336 13.70 -10.62 6.91
CA MET A 336 14.15 -11.50 7.98
C MET A 336 15.43 -10.98 8.65
N GLU A 337 16.22 -10.15 7.97
CA GLU A 337 17.34 -9.42 8.57
C GLU A 337 16.88 -8.49 9.70
N THR A 338 15.78 -7.76 9.50
CA THR A 338 15.16 -6.93 10.55
C THR A 338 14.65 -7.79 11.72
N VAL A 339 14.14 -8.98 11.45
CA VAL A 339 13.71 -9.93 12.50
C VAL A 339 14.89 -10.35 13.37
N ILE A 340 16.04 -10.66 12.77
CA ILE A 340 17.26 -11.07 13.48
C ILE A 340 17.81 -9.93 14.34
N ALA A 341 17.77 -8.69 13.83
CA ALA A 341 18.25 -7.52 14.53
C ALA A 341 17.31 -7.00 15.63
N SER A 342 16.11 -7.57 15.77
CA SER A 342 15.08 -7.12 16.71
C SER A 342 14.90 -8.09 17.89
N ASN A 343 14.12 -7.66 18.88
CA ASN A 343 13.75 -8.48 20.04
C ASN A 343 12.52 -9.39 19.77
N GLU A 344 12.29 -9.77 18.51
CA GLU A 344 11.20 -10.66 18.11
C GLU A 344 11.23 -11.98 18.90
N PRO A 345 10.12 -12.46 19.51
CA PRO A 345 10.13 -13.66 20.34
C PRO A 345 10.62 -14.90 19.61
N PHE A 346 11.35 -15.79 20.29
CA PHE A 346 11.89 -17.02 19.70
C PHE A 346 10.85 -17.83 18.92
N LYS A 347 9.68 -18.07 19.51
CA LYS A 347 8.56 -18.78 18.87
C LYS A 347 8.17 -18.15 17.53
N ARG A 348 8.20 -16.82 17.45
CA ARG A 348 7.83 -16.05 16.26
C ARG A 348 8.89 -16.16 15.17
N ARG A 349 10.16 -16.05 15.53
CA ARG A 349 11.29 -16.29 14.62
C ARG A 349 11.22 -17.69 13.98
N MET A 350 10.89 -18.70 14.79
CA MET A 350 10.75 -20.08 14.33
C MET A 350 9.52 -20.31 13.44
N GLN A 351 8.41 -19.59 13.66
CA GLN A 351 7.27 -19.60 12.74
C GLN A 351 7.66 -19.06 11.36
N PHE A 352 8.45 -17.98 11.31
CA PHE A 352 8.94 -17.45 10.03
C PHE A 352 9.94 -18.41 9.36
N PHE A 353 10.79 -19.08 10.13
CA PHE A 353 11.68 -20.13 9.60
C PHE A 353 10.91 -21.30 8.98
N GLN A 354 9.86 -21.79 9.65
CA GLN A 354 8.98 -22.82 9.09
C GLN A 354 8.32 -22.37 7.78
N GLN A 355 7.87 -21.12 7.72
CA GLN A 355 7.26 -20.55 6.52
C GLN A 355 8.25 -20.37 5.36
N LEU A 356 9.52 -20.03 5.66
CA LEU A 356 10.60 -20.08 4.68
C LEU A 356 10.72 -21.48 4.07
N LEU A 357 10.73 -22.52 4.91
CA LEU A 357 10.81 -23.91 4.44
C LEU A 357 9.62 -24.31 3.55
N PHE A 358 8.41 -23.80 3.81
CA PHE A 358 7.27 -24.02 2.91
C PHE A 358 7.48 -23.37 1.53
N GLY A 359 8.09 -22.18 1.47
CA GLY A 359 8.47 -21.55 0.20
C GLY A 359 9.53 -22.36 -0.55
N ILE A 360 10.54 -22.86 0.16
CA ILE A 360 11.59 -23.70 -0.43
C ILE A 360 11.04 -25.02 -0.95
N LYS A 361 10.24 -25.71 -0.15
CA LYS A 361 9.54 -26.93 -0.58
C LYS A 361 8.74 -26.68 -1.84
N PHE A 362 7.95 -25.59 -1.87
CA PHE A 362 7.16 -25.26 -3.05
C PHE A 362 8.03 -25.17 -4.31
N LEU A 363 9.19 -24.50 -4.24
CA LEU A 363 10.13 -24.40 -5.36
C LEU A 363 10.75 -25.75 -5.72
N HIS A 364 11.25 -26.49 -4.73
CA HIS A 364 11.96 -27.76 -4.93
C HIS A 364 11.03 -28.85 -5.50
N ASP A 365 9.78 -28.92 -5.04
CA ASP A 365 8.74 -29.82 -5.58
C ASP A 365 8.42 -29.53 -7.06
N ARG A 366 8.81 -28.35 -7.57
CA ARG A 366 8.66 -27.90 -8.98
C ARG A 366 9.99 -27.86 -9.73
N SER A 367 11.01 -28.51 -9.18
CA SER A 367 12.35 -28.53 -9.75
C SER A 367 12.99 -27.15 -9.89
N TRP A 368 12.64 -26.19 -9.03
CA TRP A 368 13.29 -24.87 -8.99
C TRP A 368 14.23 -24.77 -7.80
N ALA A 369 15.45 -24.28 -8.04
CA ALA A 369 16.37 -23.80 -7.02
C ALA A 369 16.33 -22.26 -7.00
N HIS A 370 16.29 -21.65 -5.81
CA HIS A 370 16.28 -20.20 -5.64
C HIS A 370 17.67 -19.58 -5.90
N CYS A 371 18.74 -20.24 -5.46
CA CYS A 371 20.15 -19.91 -5.68
C CYS A 371 20.68 -18.60 -5.04
N ASP A 372 19.82 -17.73 -4.49
CA ASP A 372 20.23 -16.53 -3.70
C ASP A 372 19.40 -16.35 -2.41
N ILE A 373 19.25 -17.42 -1.63
CA ILE A 373 18.57 -17.33 -0.32
C ILE A 373 19.48 -16.59 0.65
N LYS A 374 18.93 -15.54 1.25
CA LYS A 374 19.54 -14.76 2.32
C LYS A 374 18.45 -14.05 3.11
N THR A 375 18.79 -13.57 4.30
CA THR A 375 17.85 -12.88 5.19
C THR A 375 17.20 -11.65 4.56
N ALA A 376 17.92 -10.94 3.67
CA ALA A 376 17.37 -9.81 2.91
C ALA A 376 16.37 -10.22 1.80
N ASN A 377 16.44 -11.45 1.29
CA ASN A 377 15.50 -11.99 0.28
C ASN A 377 14.34 -12.80 0.91
N VAL A 378 14.16 -12.71 2.24
CA VAL A 378 12.99 -13.26 2.92
C VAL A 378 12.19 -12.11 3.49
N GLY A 379 11.13 -11.73 2.79
CA GLY A 379 10.23 -10.65 3.18
C GLY A 379 9.21 -11.10 4.22
N ILE A 380 8.87 -10.21 5.14
CA ILE A 380 7.82 -10.45 6.13
C ILE A 380 6.62 -9.58 5.80
N CYS A 381 5.51 -10.25 5.48
CA CYS A 381 4.23 -9.67 5.15
C CYS A 381 3.23 -10.07 6.25
N GLN A 382 2.99 -9.15 7.19
CA GLN A 382 2.16 -9.39 8.37
C GLN A 382 2.75 -10.54 9.20
N ASN A 383 2.14 -11.72 9.10
CA ASN A 383 2.50 -12.94 9.81
C ASN A 383 3.05 -14.02 8.88
N THR A 384 3.44 -13.65 7.66
CA THR A 384 3.86 -14.55 6.59
C THR A 384 5.26 -14.19 6.09
N ALA A 385 6.20 -15.13 6.14
CA ALA A 385 7.48 -15.07 5.46
C ALA A 385 7.31 -15.48 4.00
N VAL A 386 7.92 -14.71 3.11
CA VAL A 386 7.78 -14.80 1.66
C VAL A 386 9.17 -14.73 1.02
N LEU A 387 9.51 -15.72 0.19
CA LEU A 387 10.72 -15.66 -0.64
C LEU A 387 10.58 -14.56 -1.69
N LEU A 388 11.56 -13.66 -1.70
CA LEU A 388 11.66 -12.53 -2.62
C LEU A 388 12.77 -12.80 -3.65
N ASP A 389 12.75 -12.06 -4.75
CA ASP A 389 13.81 -12.01 -5.78
C ASP A 389 14.16 -13.36 -6.45
N MET A 390 13.38 -13.70 -7.47
CA MET A 390 13.59 -14.90 -8.29
C MET A 390 14.59 -14.68 -9.45
N GLY A 391 15.35 -13.58 -9.45
CA GLY A 391 16.25 -13.22 -10.56
C GLY A 391 17.37 -14.23 -10.83
N GLN A 392 17.76 -15.00 -9.80
CA GLN A 392 18.81 -16.02 -9.89
C GLN A 392 18.29 -17.46 -9.95
N ALA A 393 16.97 -17.64 -9.87
CA ALA A 393 16.36 -18.96 -9.77
C ALA A 393 16.64 -19.82 -11.02
N GLN A 394 16.88 -21.12 -10.81
CA GLN A 394 17.22 -22.08 -11.85
C GLN A 394 16.24 -23.24 -11.86
N ASN A 395 15.81 -23.67 -13.05
CA ASN A 395 14.93 -24.84 -13.22
C ASN A 395 15.79 -26.09 -13.52
N ILE A 396 15.80 -27.04 -12.60
CA ILE A 396 16.63 -28.25 -12.56
C ILE A 396 15.72 -29.48 -12.76
N GLN A 397 15.23 -29.66 -13.99
CA GLN A 397 14.09 -30.54 -14.31
C GLN A 397 14.27 -32.03 -14.01
N SER A 398 15.49 -32.51 -13.80
CA SER A 398 15.75 -33.92 -13.46
C SER A 398 16.55 -34.01 -12.17
N PRO A 399 16.27 -35.00 -11.29
CA PRO A 399 17.13 -35.35 -10.18
C PRO A 399 18.58 -35.68 -10.59
N SER A 400 18.78 -36.06 -11.86
CA SER A 400 20.11 -36.32 -12.43
C SER A 400 20.76 -35.10 -13.09
N THR A 401 20.04 -34.00 -13.25
CA THR A 401 20.57 -32.77 -13.85
C THR A 401 21.30 -31.99 -12.80
N LEU A 402 22.61 -31.81 -12.98
CA LEU A 402 23.41 -30.90 -12.18
C LEU A 402 23.74 -29.66 -13.02
N LEU A 403 23.64 -28.50 -12.40
CA LEU A 403 24.07 -27.24 -13.00
C LEU A 403 25.56 -27.08 -12.84
N ASN A 404 26.24 -26.61 -13.88
CA ASN A 404 27.65 -26.27 -13.78
C ASN A 404 27.84 -25.06 -12.86
N PRO A 405 28.91 -25.04 -12.05
CA PRO A 405 29.22 -23.89 -11.20
C PRO A 405 29.53 -22.67 -12.09
N THR A 406 29.09 -21.49 -11.65
CA THR A 406 29.39 -20.21 -12.29
C THR A 406 30.09 -19.28 -11.28
N PRO A 407 31.38 -19.53 -10.98
CA PRO A 407 32.09 -18.85 -9.90
C PRO A 407 32.04 -17.33 -10.06
N GLY A 408 31.66 -16.63 -9.00
CA GLY A 408 31.57 -15.17 -9.02
C GLY A 408 30.35 -14.55 -9.72
N GLN A 409 29.46 -15.35 -10.31
CA GLN A 409 28.33 -14.82 -11.09
C GLN A 409 26.98 -14.87 -10.35
N CYS A 410 26.86 -15.66 -9.28
CA CYS A 410 25.61 -15.82 -8.53
C CYS A 410 25.81 -15.89 -7.01
N GLY A 411 24.73 -15.62 -6.29
CA GLY A 411 24.62 -15.75 -4.83
C GLY A 411 25.36 -14.70 -4.01
N THR A 412 25.14 -14.76 -2.70
CA THR A 412 25.70 -13.81 -1.72
C THR A 412 26.75 -14.49 -0.84
N ILE A 413 27.93 -13.87 -0.70
CA ILE A 413 29.02 -14.39 0.16
C ILE A 413 28.51 -14.58 1.59
N GLY A 414 28.88 -15.70 2.22
CA GLY A 414 28.39 -16.11 3.53
C GLY A 414 27.13 -16.99 3.50
N PHE A 415 26.39 -16.98 2.38
CA PHE A 415 25.24 -17.86 2.14
C PHE A 415 25.47 -18.88 1.01
N LEU A 416 26.47 -18.64 0.14
CA LEU A 416 26.82 -19.52 -0.95
C LEU A 416 27.29 -20.89 -0.47
N ALA A 417 26.73 -21.95 -1.06
CA ALA A 417 27.22 -23.30 -0.85
C ALA A 417 28.56 -23.49 -1.59
N PRO A 418 29.56 -24.17 -1.00
CA PRO A 418 30.87 -24.36 -1.63
C PRO A 418 30.81 -24.96 -3.03
N GLU A 419 29.89 -25.88 -3.27
CA GLU A 419 29.68 -26.55 -4.56
C GLU A 419 29.28 -25.57 -5.67
N GLN A 420 28.53 -24.50 -5.39
CA GLN A 420 28.16 -23.49 -6.42
C GLN A 420 29.37 -22.80 -7.06
N GLU A 421 30.53 -22.84 -6.40
CA GLU A 421 31.78 -22.24 -6.88
C GLU A 421 32.80 -23.29 -7.37
N MET A 422 32.53 -24.59 -7.22
CA MET A 422 33.54 -25.64 -7.47
C MET A 422 33.05 -26.81 -8.31
N LYS A 423 31.80 -27.23 -8.13
CA LYS A 423 31.30 -28.52 -8.62
C LYS A 423 29.89 -28.38 -9.18
N PRO A 424 29.46 -29.32 -10.02
CA PRO A 424 28.06 -29.36 -10.41
C PRO A 424 27.15 -29.48 -9.17
N TYR A 425 26.03 -28.77 -9.18
CA TYR A 425 25.13 -28.65 -8.03
C TYR A 425 23.65 -28.81 -8.43
N ASP A 426 22.80 -29.12 -7.44
CA ASP A 426 21.34 -29.21 -7.58
C ASP A 426 20.64 -28.22 -6.62
N HIS A 427 19.36 -28.42 -6.36
CA HIS A 427 18.58 -27.57 -5.47
C HIS A 427 19.01 -27.64 -3.98
N SER A 428 19.87 -28.59 -3.58
CA SER A 428 20.37 -28.71 -2.20
C SER A 428 21.19 -27.50 -1.74
N VAL A 429 21.72 -26.71 -2.68
CA VAL A 429 22.44 -25.47 -2.38
C VAL A 429 21.58 -24.47 -1.63
N ASP A 430 20.26 -24.51 -1.85
CA ASP A 430 19.31 -23.70 -1.09
C ASP A 430 19.25 -24.14 0.38
N MET A 431 19.38 -25.44 0.67
CA MET A 431 19.35 -25.96 2.04
C MET A 431 20.59 -25.56 2.83
N TRP A 432 21.73 -25.41 2.18
CA TRP A 432 22.90 -24.79 2.78
C TRP A 432 22.59 -23.36 3.25
N ALA A 433 22.07 -22.52 2.35
CA ALA A 433 21.73 -21.13 2.67
C ALA A 433 20.62 -21.02 3.75
N VAL A 434 19.62 -21.90 3.71
CA VAL A 434 18.60 -22.04 4.76
C VAL A 434 19.21 -22.37 6.11
N GLY A 435 20.24 -23.23 6.16
CA GLY A 435 20.98 -23.52 7.40
C GLY A 435 21.62 -22.27 8.02
N ILE A 436 22.20 -21.40 7.19
CA ILE A 436 22.79 -20.12 7.62
C ILE A 436 21.70 -19.18 8.16
N VAL A 437 20.56 -19.07 7.48
CA VAL A 437 19.40 -18.28 7.95
C VAL A 437 18.87 -18.82 9.27
N GLY A 438 18.71 -20.13 9.40
CA GLY A 438 18.25 -20.80 10.62
C GLY A 438 19.18 -20.53 11.80
N PHE A 439 20.50 -20.64 11.59
CA PHE A 439 21.49 -20.27 12.61
C PHE A 439 21.32 -18.81 13.06
N ALA A 440 21.20 -17.89 12.11
CA ALA A 440 21.07 -16.47 12.44
C ALA A 440 19.79 -16.15 13.22
N LEU A 441 18.67 -16.83 12.92
CA LEU A 441 17.43 -16.71 13.69
C LEU A 441 17.51 -17.31 15.10
N LEU A 442 18.31 -18.36 15.29
CA LEU A 442 18.51 -18.98 16.59
C LEU A 442 19.39 -18.12 17.49
N PHE A 443 20.51 -17.61 16.95
CA PHE A 443 21.58 -17.01 17.75
C PHE A 443 21.74 -15.49 17.59
N GLY A 444 21.04 -14.86 16.65
CA GLY A 444 21.05 -13.40 16.47
C GLY A 444 22.24 -12.84 15.70
N TYR A 445 23.10 -13.69 15.12
CA TYR A 445 24.26 -13.26 14.33
C TYR A 445 24.59 -14.25 13.21
N TYR A 446 25.34 -13.79 12.21
CA TYR A 446 25.72 -14.58 11.04
C TYR A 446 27.00 -15.40 11.30
N PRO A 447 27.03 -16.71 11.00
CA PRO A 447 28.15 -17.58 11.34
C PRO A 447 29.34 -17.48 10.38
N LEU A 448 29.13 -17.03 9.13
CA LEU A 448 30.10 -17.10 8.04
C LEU A 448 30.35 -15.72 7.41
N GLN A 449 30.74 -14.74 8.22
CA GLN A 449 31.04 -13.38 7.76
C GLN A 449 32.46 -13.32 7.17
N MET A 450 32.56 -13.31 5.85
CA MET A 450 33.83 -13.23 5.13
C MET A 450 33.81 -12.12 4.09
N SER A 451 34.94 -11.43 3.90
CA SER A 451 35.08 -10.35 2.91
C SER A 451 35.15 -10.87 1.48
N HIS A 452 35.65 -12.10 1.29
CA HIS A 452 35.83 -12.74 -0.01
C HIS A 452 35.42 -14.21 0.07
N ASN A 453 35.04 -14.78 -1.09
CA ASN A 453 34.68 -16.19 -1.19
C ASN A 453 35.95 -17.07 -1.24
N PRO A 454 36.16 -18.03 -0.31
CA PRO A 454 37.36 -18.88 -0.22
C PRO A 454 37.60 -19.84 -1.40
N TRP A 455 36.57 -20.08 -2.22
CA TRP A 455 36.66 -21.00 -3.36
C TRP A 455 36.97 -20.31 -4.68
N ARG A 456 36.97 -18.97 -4.69
CA ARG A 456 37.42 -18.20 -5.83
C ARG A 456 38.94 -18.17 -5.92
N LYS A 457 39.43 -18.13 -7.16
CA LYS A 457 40.85 -18.06 -7.47
C LYS A 457 41.49 -16.85 -6.77
N GLY A 458 42.57 -17.08 -6.03
CA GLY A 458 43.32 -16.05 -5.29
C GLY A 458 42.88 -15.86 -3.84
N HIS A 459 41.84 -16.56 -3.36
CA HIS A 459 41.35 -16.47 -1.98
C HIS A 459 41.44 -17.81 -1.23
N GLU A 460 42.20 -18.78 -1.75
CA GLU A 460 42.28 -20.13 -1.19
C GLU A 460 42.85 -20.14 0.24
N PHE A 461 43.64 -19.13 0.60
CA PHE A 461 44.15 -18.94 1.97
C PHE A 461 43.04 -18.72 3.01
N LEU A 462 41.83 -18.30 2.59
CA LEU A 462 40.68 -18.12 3.48
C LEU A 462 39.97 -19.44 3.83
N ARG A 463 40.32 -20.56 3.17
CA ARG A 463 39.63 -21.85 3.38
C ARG A 463 39.83 -22.40 4.79
N GLU A 464 41.00 -22.18 5.39
CA GLU A 464 41.26 -22.62 6.77
C GLU A 464 40.38 -21.88 7.77
N GLU A 465 40.27 -20.56 7.61
CA GLU A 465 39.39 -19.73 8.43
C GLU A 465 37.92 -20.13 8.24
N PHE A 466 37.49 -20.36 6.99
CA PHE A 466 36.15 -20.85 6.70
C PHE A 466 35.85 -22.18 7.43
N HIS A 467 36.75 -23.17 7.34
CA HIS A 467 36.54 -24.45 8.00
C HIS A 467 36.47 -24.33 9.53
N ARG A 468 37.25 -23.40 10.12
CA ARG A 468 37.17 -23.09 11.55
C ARG A 468 35.79 -22.53 11.92
N MET A 469 35.33 -21.50 11.21
CA MET A 469 34.02 -20.87 11.45
C MET A 469 32.87 -21.85 11.25
N TYR A 470 32.93 -22.68 10.20
CA TYR A 470 31.94 -23.72 9.94
C TYR A 470 31.90 -24.77 11.06
N ARG A 471 33.06 -25.20 11.58
CA ARG A 471 33.13 -26.12 12.71
C ARG A 471 32.51 -25.53 13.98
N GLU A 472 32.81 -24.26 14.28
CA GLU A 472 32.23 -23.55 15.42
C GLU A 472 30.70 -23.45 15.30
N MET A 473 30.20 -23.10 14.11
CA MET A 473 28.77 -23.07 13.80
C MET A 473 28.12 -24.44 14.05
N TYR A 474 28.71 -25.51 13.51
CA TYR A 474 28.21 -26.88 13.65
C TYR A 474 28.18 -27.33 15.12
N LEU A 475 29.28 -27.16 15.86
CA LEU A 475 29.37 -27.56 17.26
C LEU A 475 28.32 -26.83 18.10
N LYS A 476 28.15 -25.52 17.89
CA LYS A 476 27.15 -24.74 18.60
C LYS A 476 25.72 -25.22 18.33
N LEU A 477 25.38 -25.53 17.07
CA LEU A 477 24.08 -26.10 16.72
C LEU A 477 23.85 -27.45 17.40
N ARG A 478 24.83 -28.35 17.31
CA ARG A 478 24.78 -29.68 17.94
C ARG A 478 24.60 -29.58 19.44
N ASP A 479 25.41 -28.80 20.13
CA ASP A 479 25.36 -28.67 21.59
C ASP A 479 24.01 -28.05 22.05
N THR A 480 23.44 -27.13 21.25
CA THR A 480 22.11 -26.57 21.52
C THR A 480 20.99 -27.60 21.33
N TYR A 481 21.13 -28.49 20.35
CA TYR A 481 20.18 -29.59 20.11
C TYR A 481 20.27 -30.64 21.23
N GLU A 482 21.48 -31.10 21.56
CA GLU A 482 21.72 -32.13 22.58
C GLU A 482 21.34 -31.68 24.00
N SER A 483 21.48 -30.38 24.29
CA SER A 483 21.08 -29.81 25.59
C SER A 483 19.56 -29.63 25.76
N GLY A 484 18.74 -29.98 24.76
CA GLY A 484 17.29 -29.80 24.80
C GLY A 484 16.83 -28.34 24.80
N ASN A 485 17.76 -27.41 24.56
CA ASN A 485 17.50 -25.97 24.50
C ASN A 485 16.85 -25.55 23.18
N LEU A 486 16.88 -26.41 22.16
CA LEU A 486 15.92 -26.37 21.06
C LEU A 486 14.68 -27.14 21.50
N PRO A 487 13.47 -26.54 21.48
CA PRO A 487 12.25 -27.26 21.80
C PRO A 487 12.11 -28.43 20.81
N CYS A 488 12.30 -29.68 21.27
CA CYS A 488 12.33 -30.89 20.42
C CYS A 488 11.09 -31.01 19.52
N ASN A 489 9.93 -30.57 20.04
CA ASN A 489 8.66 -30.53 19.35
C ASN A 489 8.69 -29.69 18.07
N LEU A 490 9.58 -28.69 17.97
CA LEU A 490 9.69 -27.78 16.83
C LEU A 490 10.39 -28.43 15.64
N ILE A 491 11.45 -29.23 15.88
CA ILE A 491 12.14 -29.95 14.79
C ILE A 491 11.21 -31.03 14.24
N GLU A 492 10.53 -31.76 15.12
CA GLU A 492 9.50 -32.73 14.70
C GLU A 492 8.32 -32.05 13.99
N GLU A 493 7.82 -30.91 14.49
CA GLU A 493 6.72 -30.17 13.85
C GLU A 493 7.12 -29.57 12.49
N ILE A 494 8.38 -29.16 12.34
CA ILE A 494 8.93 -28.71 11.06
C ILE A 494 9.09 -29.91 10.10
N SER A 495 9.71 -31.01 10.54
CA SER A 495 9.88 -32.21 9.72
C SER A 495 8.55 -32.83 9.29
N ILE A 496 7.56 -32.92 10.18
CA ILE A 496 6.22 -33.47 9.88
C ILE A 496 5.46 -32.60 8.88
N ARG A 497 5.58 -31.26 8.96
CA ARG A 497 4.82 -30.34 8.10
C ARG A 497 5.50 -30.01 6.79
N VAL A 498 6.82 -30.07 6.74
CA VAL A 498 7.60 -29.83 5.53
C VAL A 498 7.75 -31.12 4.72
N GLY A 499 7.72 -32.30 5.36
CA GLY A 499 7.73 -33.59 4.67
C GLY A 499 9.07 -33.90 4.04
#